data_AF-A0A0B0II15-F1
#
_entry.id   AF-A0A0B0II15-F1
#
_cell.length_a   1.000
_cell.length_b   1.000
_cell.length_c   1.000
_cell.angle_alpha   90.00
_cell.angle_beta   90.00
_cell.angle_gamma   90.00
#
_symmetry.space_group_name_H-M   'P 1'
#
loop_
_entity.id
_entity.type
_entity.pdbx_description
1 polymer ?
#
loop_
_entity_poly.entity_id
_entity_poly.type
_entity_poly.pdbx_seq_one_letter_code
_entity_poly.pdbx_strand_id
1 'polypeptide(L)'
;MRHKQKQLRAKVNDVVQSRSSLNKGIKLAGVVVGAIAIYSIIQYEVLFRLFVILFLVSFAYIMNKKMNQLTAQPVTEETPPVVEKIEEQHTQIFEKAVIEKEEALEKIDLDRTQLLEELFSKADLDDLEKQSYREKIKQKESERSNTVQDLLIVKGKLQQALLETKKYFIKEDPIKEIAASLETEQIQHSSIAKLNDEVYAIVTRLSEHTINALKKSNYIDEDHNLTRSGYKALMKTVEKE
;
A
#
# COMPACT_ATOMS: atom_id res chain seq x y z
N MET A 1 24.86 45.26 -36.98
CA MET A 1 24.39 44.86 -35.62
C MET A 1 23.99 43.37 -35.47
N ARG A 2 23.44 42.71 -36.52
CA ARG A 2 22.97 41.30 -36.43
C ARG A 2 24.06 40.24 -36.16
N HIS A 3 25.31 40.46 -36.59
CA HIS A 3 26.41 39.49 -36.35
C HIS A 3 26.88 39.44 -34.89
N LYS A 4 26.94 40.60 -34.19
CA LYS A 4 27.30 40.65 -32.75
C LYS A 4 26.27 39.94 -31.88
N GLN A 5 24.98 40.04 -32.21
CA GLN A 5 23.91 39.32 -31.48
C GLN A 5 23.97 37.80 -31.68
N LYS A 6 24.32 37.31 -32.88
CA LYS A 6 24.52 35.87 -33.12
C LYS A 6 25.69 35.31 -32.32
N GLN A 7 26.81 36.04 -32.25
CA GLN A 7 27.98 35.62 -31.46
C GLN A 7 27.72 35.61 -29.95
N LEU A 8 26.95 36.58 -29.44
CA LEU A 8 26.54 36.60 -28.03
C LEU A 8 25.60 35.44 -27.70
N ARG A 9 24.63 35.11 -28.56
CA ARG A 9 23.73 33.96 -28.36
C ARG A 9 24.47 32.62 -28.40
N ALA A 10 25.45 32.47 -29.30
CA ALA A 10 26.29 31.28 -29.35
C ALA A 10 27.10 31.09 -28.06
N LYS A 11 27.75 32.16 -27.56
CA LYS A 11 28.50 32.11 -26.28
C LYS A 11 27.61 31.80 -25.07
N VAL A 12 26.39 32.34 -25.03
CA VAL A 12 25.45 32.04 -23.94
C VAL A 12 24.98 30.59 -23.98
N ASN A 13 24.65 30.06 -25.16
CA ASN A 13 24.26 28.65 -25.30
C ASN A 13 25.39 27.68 -24.92
N ASP A 14 26.64 28.02 -25.26
CA ASP A 14 27.80 27.18 -24.94
C ASP A 14 28.05 27.12 -23.42
N VAL A 15 27.89 28.25 -22.71
CA VAL A 15 28.00 28.31 -21.25
C VAL A 15 26.84 27.57 -20.56
N VAL A 16 25.62 27.63 -21.11
CA VAL A 16 24.46 26.91 -20.56
C VAL A 16 24.59 25.40 -20.81
N GLN A 17 25.06 24.97 -21.98
CA GLN A 17 25.32 23.56 -22.28
C GLN A 17 26.49 22.99 -21.48
N SER A 18 27.56 23.76 -21.23
CA SER A 18 28.68 23.29 -20.40
C SER A 18 28.26 23.10 -18.94
N ARG A 19 27.46 24.01 -18.37
CA ARG A 19 26.91 23.83 -17.01
C ARG A 19 25.92 22.65 -16.92
N SER A 20 25.12 22.43 -17.96
CA SER A 20 24.18 21.29 -18.01
C SER A 20 24.89 19.94 -18.13
N SER A 21 25.91 19.85 -18.99
CA SER A 21 26.72 18.63 -19.13
C SER A 21 27.57 18.36 -17.90
N LEU A 22 28.07 19.39 -17.23
CA LEU A 22 28.80 19.27 -15.95
C LEU A 22 27.86 18.77 -14.84
N ASN A 23 26.63 19.26 -14.74
CA ASN A 23 25.62 18.75 -13.81
C ASN A 23 25.22 17.28 -14.11
N LYS A 24 25.12 16.91 -15.39
CA LYS A 24 24.90 15.51 -15.78
C LYS A 24 26.11 14.63 -15.42
N GLY A 25 27.33 15.14 -15.60
CA GLY A 25 28.57 14.48 -15.20
C GLY A 25 28.67 14.27 -13.70
N ILE A 26 28.35 15.27 -12.89
CA ILE A 26 28.32 15.15 -11.42
C ILE A 26 27.28 14.12 -10.97
N LYS A 27 26.08 14.11 -11.58
CA LYS A 27 25.05 13.10 -11.27
C LYS A 27 25.52 11.69 -11.64
N LEU A 28 26.15 11.52 -12.80
CA LEU A 28 26.68 10.23 -13.25
C LEU A 28 27.81 9.75 -12.33
N ALA A 29 28.74 10.65 -11.98
CA ALA A 29 29.82 10.37 -11.03
C ALA A 29 29.26 9.97 -9.65
N GLY A 30 28.22 10.64 -9.16
CA GLY A 30 27.54 10.29 -7.92
C GLY A 30 26.91 8.89 -7.95
N VAL A 31 26.29 8.50 -9.07
CA VAL A 31 25.73 7.15 -9.24
C VAL A 31 26.83 6.09 -9.27
N VAL A 32 27.93 6.36 -9.98
CA VAL A 32 29.07 5.43 -10.06
C VAL A 32 29.75 5.27 -8.70
N VAL A 33 30.00 6.36 -7.98
CA VAL A 33 30.56 6.32 -6.62
C VAL A 33 29.62 5.58 -5.66
N GLY A 34 28.31 5.82 -5.76
CA GLY A 34 27.30 5.08 -4.99
C GLY A 34 27.32 3.57 -5.27
N ALA A 35 27.44 3.17 -6.55
CA ALA A 35 27.52 1.77 -6.93
C ALA A 35 28.80 1.09 -6.41
N ILE A 36 29.95 1.79 -6.46
CA ILE A 36 31.22 1.31 -5.92
C ILE A 36 31.14 1.17 -4.38
N ALA A 37 30.49 2.12 -3.71
CA ALA A 37 30.28 2.05 -2.27
C ALA A 37 29.41 0.86 -1.88
N ILE A 38 28.30 0.62 -2.60
CA ILE A 38 27.44 -0.54 -2.39
C ILE A 38 28.21 -1.85 -2.65
N TYR A 39 28.96 -1.92 -3.74
CA TYR A 39 29.80 -3.08 -4.06
C TYR A 39 30.84 -3.36 -2.96
N SER A 40 31.46 -2.31 -2.42
CA SER A 40 32.42 -2.42 -1.32
C SER A 40 31.75 -2.87 -0.02
N ILE A 41 30.54 -2.39 0.28
CA ILE A 41 29.76 -2.81 1.46
C ILE A 41 29.40 -4.30 1.38
N ILE A 42 29.11 -4.83 0.19
CA ILE A 42 28.77 -6.26 0.00
C ILE A 42 29.97 -7.18 0.31
N GLN A 43 31.19 -6.75 0.01
CA GLN A 43 32.42 -7.53 0.30
C GLN A 43 32.68 -7.67 1.81
N TYR A 44 32.22 -6.72 2.63
CA TYR A 44 32.41 -6.73 4.07
C TYR A 44 31.11 -7.08 4.81
N GLU A 45 30.98 -8.33 5.22
CA GLU A 45 29.79 -8.90 5.84
C GLU A 45 29.27 -8.08 7.05
N VAL A 46 30.17 -7.53 7.88
CA VAL A 46 29.81 -6.71 9.05
C VAL A 46 29.20 -5.36 8.64
N LEU A 47 29.76 -4.70 7.63
CA LEU A 47 29.25 -3.42 7.12
C LEU A 47 27.91 -3.59 6.40
N PHE A 48 27.76 -4.68 5.66
CA PHE A 48 26.49 -5.04 5.04
C PHE A 48 25.39 -5.27 6.08
N ARG A 49 25.67 -6.04 7.14
CA ARG A 49 24.70 -6.26 8.23
C ARG A 49 24.31 -4.94 8.91
N LEU A 50 25.26 -4.05 9.20
CA LEU A 50 24.96 -2.73 9.75
C LEU A 50 24.12 -1.87 8.82
N PHE A 51 24.43 -1.87 7.51
CA PHE A 51 23.64 -1.15 6.52
C PHE A 51 22.20 -1.67 6.45
N VAL A 52 22.00 -2.99 6.42
CA VAL A 52 20.66 -3.61 6.41
C VAL A 52 19.89 -3.27 7.68
N ILE A 53 20.52 -3.33 8.85
CA ILE A 53 19.88 -2.95 10.12
C ILE A 53 19.47 -1.48 10.10
N LEU A 54 20.35 -0.57 9.70
CA LEU A 54 20.03 0.86 9.59
C LEU A 54 18.93 1.14 8.57
N PHE A 55 18.95 0.44 7.43
CA PHE A 55 17.91 0.52 6.41
C PHE A 55 16.57 0.03 6.96
N LEU A 56 16.52 -1.10 7.66
CA LEU A 56 15.30 -1.64 8.26
C LEU A 56 14.75 -0.72 9.35
N VAL A 57 15.60 -0.18 10.22
CA VAL A 57 15.18 0.79 11.25
C VAL A 57 14.63 2.06 10.61
N SER A 58 15.30 2.60 9.59
CA SER A 58 14.85 3.79 8.86
C SER A 58 13.54 3.54 8.12
N PHE A 59 13.41 2.38 7.47
CA PHE A 59 12.21 1.96 6.77
C PHE A 59 11.03 1.77 7.72
N ALA A 60 11.25 1.09 8.85
CA ALA A 60 10.25 0.93 9.90
C ALA A 60 9.81 2.30 10.46
N TYR A 61 10.74 3.23 10.69
CA TYR A 61 10.43 4.59 11.14
C TYR A 61 9.56 5.34 10.11
N ILE A 62 9.91 5.29 8.83
CA ILE A 62 9.14 5.94 7.74
C ILE A 62 7.74 5.35 7.63
N MET A 63 7.61 4.01 7.69
CA MET A 63 6.33 3.31 7.67
C MET A 63 5.46 3.68 8.86
N ASN A 64 6.04 3.70 10.07
CA ASN A 64 5.31 4.04 11.29
C ASN A 64 4.84 5.51 11.26
N LYS A 65 5.70 6.44 10.79
CA LYS A 65 5.33 7.84 10.60
C LYS A 65 4.19 8.01 9.59
N LYS A 66 4.25 7.30 8.46
CA LYS A 66 3.22 7.36 7.42
C LYS A 66 1.89 6.76 7.89
N MET A 67 1.94 5.69 8.69
CA MET A 67 0.76 5.07 9.28
C MET A 67 0.10 6.02 10.30
N ASN A 68 0.88 6.64 11.19
CA ASN A 68 0.35 7.61 12.14
C ASN A 68 -0.25 8.87 11.48
N GLN A 69 0.23 9.27 10.29
CA GLN A 69 -0.36 10.37 9.53
C GLN A 69 -1.73 10.01 8.92
N LEU A 70 -2.02 8.73 8.70
CA LEU A 70 -3.33 8.26 8.24
C LEU A 70 -4.29 8.04 9.42
N THR A 71 -3.77 7.67 10.59
CA THR A 71 -4.57 7.49 11.81
C THR A 71 -4.85 8.82 12.55
N ALA A 72 -4.09 9.89 12.27
CA ALA A 72 -4.25 11.21 12.90
C ALA A 72 -5.18 12.16 12.13
N GLN A 73 -6.07 11.65 11.28
CA GLN A 73 -7.27 12.41 10.91
C GLN A 73 -8.29 12.26 12.05
N PRO A 74 -8.81 13.36 12.62
CA PRO A 74 -9.84 13.25 13.64
C PRO A 74 -11.06 12.60 13.00
N VAL A 75 -11.44 11.45 13.55
CA VAL A 75 -12.72 10.80 13.28
C VAL A 75 -13.79 11.82 13.69
N THR A 76 -14.41 12.46 12.69
CA THR A 76 -15.66 13.19 12.90
C THR A 76 -16.71 12.16 13.25
N GLU A 77 -17.22 12.25 14.48
CA GLU A 77 -18.39 11.51 14.94
C GLU A 77 -19.57 11.84 14.02
N GLU A 78 -19.99 10.87 13.21
CA GLU A 78 -21.32 10.86 12.60
C GLU A 78 -22.17 9.82 13.33
N THR A 79 -23.18 10.32 14.04
CA THR A 79 -24.29 9.58 14.61
C THR A 79 -25.05 8.79 13.53
N PRO A 80 -25.64 7.64 13.87
CA PRO A 80 -26.13 6.68 12.87
C PRO A 80 -27.49 7.11 12.30
N PRO A 81 -27.70 6.95 10.99
CA PRO A 81 -29.04 6.71 10.49
C PRO A 81 -29.12 5.39 9.73
N VAL A 82 -30.04 4.55 10.22
CA VAL A 82 -30.98 3.75 9.43
C VAL A 82 -30.38 2.90 8.31
N VAL A 83 -30.13 1.66 8.70
CA VAL A 83 -29.91 0.48 7.85
C VAL A 83 -31.16 0.24 7.00
N GLU A 84 -31.24 0.83 5.79
CA GLU A 84 -32.08 0.27 4.69
C GLU A 84 -31.85 0.87 3.29
N LYS A 85 -30.86 1.77 3.08
CA LYS A 85 -30.68 2.45 1.78
C LYS A 85 -29.29 2.33 1.13
N ILE A 86 -28.44 1.45 1.65
CA ILE A 86 -27.00 1.41 1.29
C ILE A 86 -26.73 0.65 -0.02
N GLU A 87 -27.63 -0.24 -0.47
CA GLU A 87 -27.38 -1.04 -1.69
C GLU A 87 -27.64 -0.29 -3.02
N GLU A 88 -28.51 0.73 -3.05
CA GLU A 88 -28.83 1.45 -4.29
C GLU A 88 -27.95 2.70 -4.55
N GLN A 89 -27.36 3.30 -3.52
CA GLN A 89 -26.49 4.47 -3.71
C GLN A 89 -25.04 4.09 -4.06
N HIS A 90 -24.56 2.95 -3.59
CA HIS A 90 -23.21 2.47 -3.93
C HIS A 90 -23.11 2.06 -5.41
N THR A 91 -24.19 1.57 -6.00
CA THR A 91 -24.26 1.20 -7.42
C THR A 91 -24.28 2.44 -8.32
N GLN A 92 -25.07 3.48 -8.01
CA GLN A 92 -25.18 4.68 -8.85
C GLN A 92 -23.89 5.54 -8.88
N ILE A 93 -23.17 5.65 -7.76
CA ILE A 93 -21.90 6.42 -7.72
C ILE A 93 -20.79 5.68 -8.50
N PHE A 94 -20.76 4.35 -8.43
CA PHE A 94 -19.82 3.54 -9.19
C PHE A 94 -20.14 3.56 -10.68
N GLU A 95 -21.42 3.45 -11.04
CA GLU A 95 -21.90 3.47 -12.42
C GLU A 95 -21.60 4.82 -13.09
N LYS A 96 -21.83 5.95 -12.40
CA LYS A 96 -21.48 7.28 -12.91
C LYS A 96 -19.96 7.46 -13.10
N ALA A 97 -19.15 6.96 -12.16
CA ALA A 97 -17.70 7.03 -12.27
C ALA A 97 -17.14 6.14 -13.40
N VAL A 98 -17.80 5.02 -13.70
CA VAL A 98 -17.47 4.14 -14.83
C VAL A 98 -17.84 4.80 -16.15
N ILE A 99 -19.04 5.38 -16.26
CA ILE A 99 -19.50 6.09 -17.47
C ILE A 99 -18.58 7.28 -17.79
N GLU A 100 -18.22 8.10 -16.80
CA GLU A 100 -17.28 9.22 -17.00
C GLU A 100 -15.89 8.75 -17.46
N LYS A 101 -15.47 7.55 -17.03
CA LYS A 101 -14.19 6.96 -17.46
C LYS A 101 -14.27 6.36 -18.87
N GLU A 102 -15.41 5.80 -19.25
CA GLU A 102 -15.68 5.31 -20.60
C GLU A 102 -15.73 6.45 -21.62
N GLU A 103 -16.44 7.54 -21.31
CA GLU A 103 -16.47 8.74 -22.17
C GLU A 103 -15.08 9.37 -22.32
N ALA A 104 -14.28 9.40 -21.25
CA ALA A 104 -12.91 9.86 -21.32
C ALA A 104 -12.01 8.94 -22.16
N LEU A 105 -12.26 7.63 -22.14
CA LEU A 105 -11.57 6.64 -22.98
C LEU A 105 -11.91 6.83 -24.45
N GLU A 106 -13.19 6.99 -24.78
CA GLU A 106 -13.65 7.22 -26.15
C GLU A 106 -13.04 8.50 -26.73
N LYS A 107 -12.97 9.57 -25.93
CA LYS A 107 -12.32 10.82 -26.34
C LYS A 107 -10.83 10.64 -26.62
N ILE A 108 -10.12 9.87 -25.78
CA ILE A 108 -8.70 9.59 -25.99
C ILE A 108 -8.48 8.76 -27.27
N ASP A 109 -9.37 7.83 -27.58
CA ASP A 109 -9.30 7.01 -28.79
C ASP A 109 -9.59 7.82 -30.07
N LEU A 110 -10.54 8.76 -30.00
CA LEU A 110 -10.79 9.74 -31.07
C LEU A 110 -9.57 10.64 -31.31
N ASP A 111 -9.01 11.23 -30.26
CA ASP A 111 -7.83 12.09 -30.35
C ASP A 111 -6.61 11.33 -30.89
N ARG A 112 -6.42 10.07 -30.49
CA ARG A 112 -5.38 9.18 -31.03
C ARG A 112 -5.57 8.91 -32.51
N THR A 113 -6.80 8.66 -32.95
CA THR A 113 -7.10 8.37 -34.35
C THR A 113 -6.84 9.60 -35.22
N GLN A 114 -7.22 10.79 -34.76
CA GLN A 114 -6.93 12.06 -35.44
C GLN A 114 -5.42 12.32 -35.55
N LEU A 115 -4.67 12.06 -34.48
CA LEU A 115 -3.22 12.25 -34.45
C LEU A 115 -2.50 11.26 -35.38
N LEU A 116 -2.99 10.02 -35.48
CA LEU A 116 -2.49 9.04 -36.45
C LEU A 116 -2.79 9.45 -37.88
N GLU A 117 -3.97 9.99 -38.16
CA GLU A 117 -4.30 10.52 -39.49
C GLU A 117 -3.46 11.73 -39.87
N GLU A 118 -3.20 12.63 -38.93
CA GLU A 118 -2.30 13.76 -39.15
C GLU A 118 -0.87 13.29 -39.43
N LEU A 119 -0.38 12.26 -38.71
CA LEU A 119 0.94 11.66 -38.96
C LEU A 119 1.01 10.96 -40.31
N PHE A 120 -0.02 10.20 -40.68
CA PHE A 120 -0.07 9.52 -41.98
C PHE A 120 -0.19 10.49 -43.15
N SER A 121 -0.91 11.59 -42.97
CA SER A 121 -1.02 12.68 -43.95
C SER A 121 0.29 13.45 -44.10
N LYS A 122 0.99 13.76 -43.01
CA LYS A 122 2.31 14.42 -43.03
C LYS A 122 3.43 13.55 -43.60
N ALA A 123 3.31 12.23 -43.49
CA ALA A 123 4.29 11.27 -43.98
C ALA A 123 4.08 10.88 -45.46
N ASP A 124 3.01 11.36 -46.10
CA ASP A 124 2.64 11.07 -47.49
C ASP A 124 2.64 9.57 -47.81
N LEU A 125 2.11 8.77 -46.86
CA LEU A 125 2.06 7.32 -46.95
C LEU A 125 0.96 6.86 -47.92
N ASP A 126 1.22 5.78 -48.65
CA ASP A 126 0.23 5.18 -49.54
C ASP A 126 -0.88 4.48 -48.73
N ASP A 127 -2.09 4.38 -49.28
CA ASP A 127 -3.27 3.97 -48.51
C ASP A 127 -3.19 2.52 -48.01
N LEU A 128 -2.49 1.65 -48.75
CA LEU A 128 -2.17 0.28 -48.33
C LEU A 128 -1.24 0.24 -47.10
N GLU A 129 -0.25 1.13 -47.04
CA GLU A 129 0.68 1.21 -45.91
C GLU A 129 -0.02 1.77 -44.67
N LYS A 130 -0.88 2.78 -44.85
CA LYS A 130 -1.72 3.31 -43.76
C LYS A 130 -2.59 2.21 -43.14
N GLN A 131 -3.22 1.38 -43.97
CA GLN A 131 -4.07 0.29 -43.47
C GLN A 131 -3.27 -0.76 -42.69
N SER A 132 -2.09 -1.15 -43.20
CA SER A 132 -1.16 -2.05 -42.50
C SER A 132 -0.69 -1.50 -41.15
N TYR A 133 -0.38 -0.20 -41.06
CA TYR A 133 -0.01 0.42 -39.79
C TYR A 133 -1.21 0.53 -38.82
N ARG A 134 -2.43 0.80 -39.31
CA ARG A 134 -3.64 0.78 -38.47
C ARG A 134 -3.88 -0.59 -37.85
N GLU A 135 -3.72 -1.66 -38.62
CA GLU A 135 -3.85 -3.03 -38.12
C GLU A 135 -2.79 -3.37 -37.07
N LYS A 136 -1.52 -3.01 -37.31
CA LYS A 136 -0.43 -3.21 -36.35
C LYS A 136 -0.66 -2.44 -35.05
N ILE A 137 -1.15 -1.21 -35.13
CA ILE A 137 -1.47 -0.38 -33.96
C ILE A 137 -2.62 -1.02 -33.17
N LYS A 138 -3.68 -1.46 -33.85
CA LYS A 138 -4.82 -2.14 -33.22
C LYS A 138 -4.39 -3.43 -32.52
N GLN A 139 -3.52 -4.21 -33.14
CA GLN A 139 -2.95 -5.42 -32.55
C GLN A 139 -2.12 -5.10 -31.30
N LYS A 140 -1.26 -4.07 -31.35
CA LYS A 140 -0.43 -3.67 -30.21
C LYS A 140 -1.25 -3.09 -29.05
N GLU A 141 -2.35 -2.39 -29.33
CA GLU A 141 -3.24 -1.91 -28.26
C GLU A 141 -3.98 -3.08 -27.60
N SER A 142 -4.41 -4.09 -28.36
CA SER A 142 -5.00 -5.31 -27.80
C SER A 142 -4.00 -6.06 -26.91
N GLU A 143 -2.75 -6.22 -27.35
CA GLU A 143 -1.67 -6.81 -26.54
C GLU A 143 -1.43 -6.01 -25.25
N ARG A 144 -1.44 -4.68 -25.33
CA ARG A 144 -1.30 -3.79 -24.16
C ARG A 144 -2.46 -3.97 -23.18
N SER A 145 -3.69 -4.01 -23.67
CA SER A 145 -4.89 -4.19 -22.84
C SER A 145 -4.82 -5.51 -22.06
N ASN A 146 -4.51 -6.60 -22.76
CA ASN A 146 -4.32 -7.92 -22.13
C ASN A 146 -3.23 -7.89 -21.05
N THR A 147 -2.09 -7.26 -21.34
CA THR A 147 -0.98 -7.12 -20.38
C THR A 147 -1.39 -6.32 -19.13
N VAL A 148 -2.18 -5.26 -19.29
CA VAL A 148 -2.70 -4.48 -18.16
C VAL A 148 -3.66 -5.31 -17.32
N GLN A 149 -4.53 -6.09 -17.96
CA GLN A 149 -5.46 -6.98 -17.27
C GLN A 149 -4.72 -8.07 -16.47
N ASP A 150 -3.70 -8.69 -17.06
CA ASP A 150 -2.82 -9.65 -16.38
C ASP A 150 -2.13 -9.02 -15.17
N LEU A 151 -1.64 -7.78 -15.31
CA LEU A 151 -1.00 -7.04 -14.23
C LEU A 151 -1.98 -6.75 -13.08
N LEU A 152 -3.23 -6.40 -13.39
CA LEU A 152 -4.28 -6.22 -12.38
C LEU A 152 -4.57 -7.52 -11.62
N ILE A 153 -4.66 -8.65 -12.33
CA ILE A 153 -4.85 -9.97 -11.72
C ILE A 153 -3.66 -10.30 -10.80
N VAL A 154 -2.43 -10.06 -11.24
CA VAL A 154 -1.22 -10.29 -10.43
C VAL A 154 -1.19 -9.38 -9.20
N LYS A 155 -1.56 -8.11 -9.33
CA LYS A 155 -1.69 -7.18 -8.20
C LYS A 155 -2.74 -7.64 -7.20
N GLY A 156 -3.90 -8.10 -7.67
CA GLY A 156 -4.95 -8.65 -6.82
C GLY A 156 -4.45 -9.87 -6.03
N LYS A 157 -3.79 -10.82 -6.70
CA LYS A 157 -3.17 -11.98 -6.05
C LYS A 157 -2.10 -11.59 -5.02
N LEU A 158 -1.29 -10.59 -5.32
CA LEU A 158 -0.27 -10.08 -4.39
C LEU A 158 -0.91 -9.41 -3.16
N GLN A 159 -1.95 -8.60 -3.35
CA GLN A 159 -2.69 -7.97 -2.25
C GLN A 159 -3.34 -9.04 -1.37
N GLN A 160 -3.94 -10.06 -1.98
CA GLN A 160 -4.52 -11.18 -1.24
C GLN A 160 -3.46 -11.95 -0.44
N ALA A 161 -2.32 -12.27 -1.04
CA ALA A 161 -1.21 -12.91 -0.32
C ALA A 161 -0.66 -12.02 0.82
N LEU A 162 -0.60 -10.70 0.63
CA LEU A 162 -0.22 -9.76 1.69
C LEU A 162 -1.26 -9.70 2.83
N LEU A 163 -2.55 -9.79 2.52
CA LEU A 163 -3.60 -9.85 3.54
C LEU A 163 -3.59 -11.19 4.30
N GLU A 164 -3.37 -12.29 3.60
CA GLU A 164 -3.23 -13.62 4.21
C GLU A 164 -2.01 -13.66 5.13
N THR A 165 -0.85 -13.16 4.68
CA THR A 165 0.33 -13.05 5.55
C THR A 165 0.11 -12.09 6.73
N LYS A 166 -0.67 -11.01 6.55
CA LYS A 166 -1.07 -10.14 7.67
C LYS A 166 -1.93 -10.89 8.68
N LYS A 167 -2.85 -11.77 8.26
CA LYS A 167 -3.63 -12.62 9.18
C LYS A 167 -2.73 -13.52 10.05
N TYR A 168 -1.62 -14.01 9.51
CA TYR A 168 -0.64 -14.79 10.28
C TYR A 168 0.27 -13.93 11.17
N PHE A 169 0.35 -12.61 10.94
CA PHE A 169 1.21 -11.67 11.68
C PHE A 169 0.47 -10.77 12.67
N ILE A 170 -0.86 -10.61 12.55
CA ILE A 170 -1.66 -9.99 13.60
C ILE A 170 -1.80 -11.05 14.70
N LYS A 171 -0.97 -10.91 15.75
CA LYS A 171 -1.28 -11.48 17.05
C LYS A 171 -2.56 -10.82 17.53
N GLU A 172 -3.72 -11.33 17.13
CA GLU A 172 -4.95 -11.07 17.87
C GLU A 172 -4.68 -11.59 19.27
N ASP A 173 -4.50 -10.69 20.23
CA ASP A 173 -4.36 -11.08 21.62
C ASP A 173 -5.65 -11.82 21.97
N PRO A 174 -5.62 -13.15 22.18
CA PRO A 174 -6.84 -13.95 22.35
C PRO A 174 -7.63 -13.53 23.61
N ILE A 175 -7.00 -12.72 24.46
CA ILE A 175 -7.62 -12.12 25.63
C ILE A 175 -8.60 -11.00 25.31
N LYS A 176 -8.55 -10.41 24.10
CA LYS A 176 -9.52 -9.40 23.66
C LYS A 176 -10.92 -9.98 23.47
N GLU A 177 -11.02 -11.23 23.02
CA GLU A 177 -12.33 -11.92 22.89
C GLU A 177 -12.97 -12.16 24.27
N ILE A 178 -12.15 -12.46 25.28
CA ILE A 178 -12.59 -12.60 26.67
C ILE A 178 -12.98 -11.23 27.24
N ALA A 179 -12.15 -10.21 27.04
CA ALA A 179 -12.41 -8.85 27.52
C ALA A 179 -13.69 -8.24 26.93
N ALA A 180 -13.95 -8.45 25.63
CA ALA A 180 -15.18 -7.98 24.97
C ALA A 180 -16.45 -8.70 25.44
N SER A 181 -16.32 -9.88 26.06
CA SER A 181 -17.43 -10.68 26.56
C SER A 181 -17.71 -10.48 28.06
N LEU A 182 -16.82 -9.76 28.76
CA LEU A 182 -16.95 -9.43 30.18
C LEU A 182 -17.40 -7.97 30.32
N GLU A 183 -18.24 -7.68 31.31
CA GLU A 183 -18.61 -6.30 31.63
C GLU A 183 -17.43 -5.57 32.28
N THR A 184 -17.09 -4.40 31.73
CA THR A 184 -15.94 -3.56 32.11
C THR A 184 -15.95 -3.21 33.60
N GLU A 185 -17.13 -3.01 34.18
CA GLU A 185 -17.34 -2.70 35.61
C GLU A 185 -17.08 -3.91 36.53
N GLN A 186 -17.34 -5.13 36.05
CA GLN A 186 -17.14 -6.36 36.80
C GLN A 186 -15.65 -6.71 36.88
N ILE A 187 -14.86 -6.43 35.84
CA ILE A 187 -13.43 -6.73 35.83
C ILE A 187 -12.64 -5.83 36.81
N GLN A 188 -13.04 -4.57 36.98
CA GLN A 188 -12.35 -3.60 37.84
C GLN A 188 -12.67 -3.76 39.34
N HIS A 189 -13.87 -4.27 39.67
CA HIS A 189 -14.36 -4.33 41.05
C HIS A 189 -14.54 -5.74 41.62
N SER A 190 -14.38 -6.80 40.81
CA SER A 190 -14.54 -8.18 41.27
C SER A 190 -13.25 -8.78 41.86
N SER A 191 -13.45 -9.77 42.74
CA SER A 191 -12.38 -10.64 43.22
C SER A 191 -11.96 -11.61 42.12
N ILE A 192 -10.68 -11.96 42.06
CA ILE A 192 -10.11 -12.90 41.07
C ILE A 192 -10.84 -14.26 41.03
N ALA A 193 -11.46 -14.68 42.14
CA ALA A 193 -12.26 -15.89 42.21
C ALA A 193 -13.56 -15.77 41.40
N LYS A 194 -14.26 -14.63 41.47
CA LYS A 194 -15.47 -14.39 40.68
C LYS A 194 -15.14 -14.24 39.19
N LEU A 195 -14.02 -13.59 38.91
CA LEU A 195 -13.52 -13.44 37.55
C LEU A 195 -13.19 -14.80 36.90
N ASN A 196 -12.67 -15.76 37.67
CA ASN A 196 -12.43 -17.12 37.18
C ASN A 196 -13.74 -17.84 36.82
N ASP A 197 -14.79 -17.69 37.61
CA ASP A 197 -16.09 -18.30 37.31
C ASP A 197 -16.70 -17.74 36.02
N GLU A 198 -16.59 -16.43 35.81
CA GLU A 198 -17.06 -15.76 34.59
C GLU A 198 -16.21 -16.12 33.37
N VAL A 199 -14.88 -16.15 33.52
CA VAL A 199 -13.97 -16.59 32.46
C VAL A 199 -14.21 -18.04 32.11
N TYR A 200 -14.46 -18.92 33.07
CA TYR A 200 -14.81 -20.31 32.80
C TYR A 200 -16.10 -20.44 31.95
N ALA A 201 -17.11 -19.63 32.25
CA ALA A 201 -18.36 -19.59 31.49
C ALA A 201 -18.18 -19.08 30.04
N ILE A 202 -17.21 -18.20 29.80
CA ILE A 202 -16.89 -17.66 28.48
C ILE A 202 -15.97 -18.63 27.70
N VAL A 203 -14.95 -19.17 28.36
CA VAL A 203 -13.96 -20.09 27.77
C VAL A 203 -14.62 -21.37 27.26
N THR A 204 -15.64 -21.87 27.96
CA THR A 204 -16.43 -23.02 27.50
C THR A 204 -17.28 -22.75 26.25
N ARG A 205 -17.47 -21.49 25.86
CA ARG A 205 -18.20 -21.07 24.66
C ARG A 205 -17.28 -20.67 23.51
N LEU A 206 -15.98 -20.54 23.76
CA LEU A 206 -14.99 -20.14 22.77
C LEU A 206 -14.58 -21.30 21.87
N SER A 207 -14.02 -20.96 20.70
CA SER A 207 -13.48 -21.96 19.78
C SER A 207 -12.26 -22.66 20.39
N GLU A 208 -12.08 -23.96 20.09
CA GLU A 208 -10.93 -24.75 20.55
C GLU A 208 -9.58 -24.13 20.14
N HIS A 209 -9.56 -23.42 19.02
CA HIS A 209 -8.41 -22.64 18.56
C HIS A 209 -8.07 -21.49 19.52
N THR A 210 -9.07 -20.73 19.99
CA THR A 210 -8.89 -19.64 20.95
C THR A 210 -8.42 -20.17 22.30
N ILE A 211 -8.98 -21.28 22.77
CA ILE A 211 -8.59 -21.93 24.05
C ILE A 211 -7.12 -22.35 24.00
N ASN A 212 -6.71 -23.00 22.92
CA ASN A 212 -5.32 -23.39 22.73
C ASN A 212 -4.38 -22.18 22.62
N ALA A 213 -4.82 -21.09 22.00
CA ALA A 213 -4.07 -19.84 21.95
C ALA A 213 -3.88 -19.23 23.35
N LEU A 214 -4.93 -19.21 24.18
CA LEU A 214 -4.93 -18.71 25.56
C LEU A 214 -4.01 -19.52 26.48
N LYS A 215 -4.03 -20.85 26.35
CA LYS A 215 -3.11 -21.76 27.08
C LYS A 215 -1.66 -21.57 26.62
N LYS A 216 -1.43 -21.52 25.30
CA LYS A 216 -0.09 -21.31 24.71
C LYS A 216 0.51 -19.95 25.08
N SER A 217 -0.30 -18.91 25.21
CA SER A 217 0.12 -17.58 25.66
C SER A 217 0.19 -17.45 27.19
N ASN A 218 -0.07 -18.54 27.93
CA ASN A 218 -0.03 -18.59 29.39
C ASN A 218 -0.95 -17.53 30.03
N TYR A 219 -2.12 -17.29 29.43
CA TYR A 219 -3.16 -16.45 30.02
C TYR A 219 -4.08 -17.26 30.92
N ILE A 220 -4.27 -18.54 30.59
CA ILE A 220 -5.14 -19.47 31.31
C ILE A 220 -4.36 -20.76 31.62
N ASP A 221 -4.62 -21.38 32.77
CA ASP A 221 -4.03 -22.67 33.16
C ASP A 221 -4.75 -23.87 32.51
N GLU A 222 -4.33 -25.10 32.86
CA GLU A 222 -4.92 -26.32 32.30
C GLU A 222 -6.39 -26.53 32.71
N ASP A 223 -6.76 -25.97 33.88
CA ASP A 223 -8.09 -26.03 34.49
C ASP A 223 -8.99 -24.86 34.08
N HIS A 224 -8.56 -24.05 33.12
CA HIS A 224 -9.26 -22.87 32.60
C HIS A 224 -9.35 -21.66 33.55
N ASN A 225 -8.52 -21.59 34.60
CA ASN A 225 -8.43 -20.43 35.48
C ASN A 225 -7.46 -19.37 34.95
N LEU A 226 -7.72 -18.10 35.27
CA LEU A 226 -6.82 -17.01 34.92
C LEU A 226 -5.50 -17.12 35.68
N THR A 227 -4.41 -17.09 34.91
CA THR A 227 -3.07 -16.92 35.46
C THR A 227 -2.81 -15.44 35.79
N ARG A 228 -1.73 -15.17 36.53
CA ARG A 228 -1.28 -13.79 36.82
C ARG A 228 -1.04 -12.97 35.55
N SER A 229 -0.54 -13.60 34.47
CA SER A 229 -0.36 -13.00 33.15
C SER A 229 -1.68 -12.69 32.47
N GLY A 230 -2.65 -13.61 32.55
CA GLY A 230 -4.01 -13.42 32.03
C GLY A 230 -4.72 -12.26 32.69
N TYR A 231 -4.76 -12.23 34.02
CA TYR A 231 -5.38 -11.14 34.77
C TYR A 231 -4.80 -9.75 34.42
N LYS A 232 -3.46 -9.65 34.36
CA LYS A 232 -2.78 -8.40 33.99
C LYS A 232 -3.10 -7.96 32.56
N ALA A 233 -3.22 -8.91 31.64
CA ALA A 233 -3.54 -8.62 30.26
C ALA A 233 -5.01 -8.20 30.09
N LEU A 234 -5.95 -8.82 30.84
CA LEU A 234 -7.36 -8.43 30.93
C LEU A 234 -7.53 -7.00 31.44
N MET A 235 -6.89 -6.68 32.56
CA MET A 235 -6.93 -5.31 33.11
C MET A 235 -6.36 -4.28 32.12
N LYS A 236 -5.26 -4.62 31.44
CA LYS A 236 -4.63 -3.73 30.46
C LYS A 236 -5.46 -3.54 29.19
N THR A 237 -6.25 -4.53 28.78
CA THR A 237 -7.18 -4.36 27.66
C THR A 237 -8.36 -3.48 28.03
N VAL A 238 -8.87 -3.63 29.26
CA VAL A 238 -9.98 -2.85 29.81
C VAL A 238 -9.59 -1.39 30.10
N GLU A 239 -8.37 -1.13 30.59
CA GLU A 239 -7.88 0.25 30.81
C GLU A 239 -7.57 1.01 29.50
N LYS A 240 -7.53 0.30 28.36
CA LYS A 240 -7.20 0.87 27.05
C LYS A 240 -8.41 1.13 26.17
N GLU A 241 -9.55 0.54 26.49
CA GLU A 241 -10.86 0.92 25.97
C GLU A 241 -11.42 2.12 26.75
#